data_AF-A0A9X0CRN6-F1
#
_entry.id   AF-A0A9X0CRN6-F1
#
_cell.length_a   1.000
_cell.length_b   1.000
_cell.length_c   1.000
_cell.angle_alpha   90.00
_cell.angle_beta   90.00
_cell.angle_gamma   90.00
#
_symmetry.space_group_name_H-M   'P 1'
#
loop_
_entity.id
_entity.type
_entity.pdbx_description
1 polymer ?
#
loop_
_entity_poly.entity_id
_entity_poly.type
_entity_poly.pdbx_seq_one_letter_code
_entity_poly.pdbx_strand_id
1 'polypeptide(L)'
;MEVEILDFRSRRILCTLKDLAPSSTISDVKTEYHEKFPKSYPDRQSFRLEPRGKSLKDDDTLESLEVNKGGKLYYKDLGPQISWTTVFLVEYAGPLLVYMLLYIRPAIVYGPEAASKPYATVVHIAAACWSGHYAKRLLETLFVHRFSKATMPFSNLFKNSGYYWGYGVLVGYFVNHPLYTAPMYGDAQVYTGLAMFLFNEYGNFVIHCAFRDLRPAGSKERKIPYPTSHPMTQF
;
A
#
# COMPACT_ATOMS: atom_id res chain seq x y z
N MET A 1 28.91 -23.42 -2.96
CA MET A 1 28.37 -24.36 -1.95
C MET A 1 27.02 -24.84 -2.42
N GLU A 2 26.62 -26.03 -1.97
CA GLU A 2 25.32 -26.61 -2.36
C GLU A 2 24.30 -26.38 -1.24
N VAL A 3 23.09 -25.98 -1.62
CA VAL A 3 21.96 -25.76 -0.69
C VAL A 3 20.74 -26.53 -1.21
N GLU A 4 20.17 -27.37 -0.36
CA GLU A 4 18.95 -28.12 -0.67
C GLU A 4 17.73 -27.25 -0.41
N ILE A 5 16.85 -27.14 -1.41
CA ILE A 5 15.58 -26.46 -1.31
C ILE A 5 14.48 -27.50 -1.11
N LEU A 6 13.82 -27.46 0.04
CA LEU A 6 12.75 -28.39 0.40
C LEU A 6 11.39 -27.68 0.37
N ASP A 7 10.33 -28.39 0.02
CA ASP A 7 8.96 -27.89 0.18
C ASP A 7 8.62 -27.75 1.67
N PHE A 8 8.07 -26.60 2.08
CA PHE A 8 7.79 -26.35 3.50
C PHE A 8 6.73 -27.26 4.12
N ARG A 9 5.87 -27.93 3.32
CA ARG A 9 4.84 -28.84 3.86
C ARG A 9 5.27 -30.29 3.82
N SER A 10 5.58 -30.78 2.63
CA SER A 10 5.90 -32.18 2.35
C SER A 10 7.35 -32.54 2.71
N ARG A 11 8.22 -31.56 2.90
CA ARG A 11 9.67 -31.71 3.16
C ARG A 11 10.40 -32.48 2.06
N ARG A 12 9.79 -32.63 0.88
CA ARG A 12 10.44 -33.20 -0.30
C ARG A 12 11.46 -32.21 -0.83
N ILE A 13 12.60 -32.71 -1.28
CA ILE A 13 13.60 -31.90 -1.98
C ILE A 13 13.01 -31.50 -3.32
N LEU A 14 12.89 -30.19 -3.55
CA LEU A 14 12.42 -29.60 -4.80
C LEU A 14 13.56 -29.46 -5.80
N CYS A 15 14.72 -28.98 -5.33
CA CYS A 15 15.95 -28.91 -6.09
C CYS A 15 17.14 -28.70 -5.16
N THR A 16 18.35 -28.86 -5.70
CA THR A 16 19.59 -28.41 -5.07
C THR A 16 20.17 -27.28 -5.90
N LEU A 17 20.44 -26.14 -5.26
CA LEU A 17 21.14 -25.02 -5.86
C LEU A 17 22.64 -25.22 -5.68
N LYS A 18 23.40 -25.03 -6.74
CA LYS A 18 24.86 -25.18 -6.76
C LYS A 18 25.50 -23.80 -6.89
N ASP A 19 26.81 -23.73 -6.67
CA ASP A 19 27.61 -22.52 -6.95
C ASP A 19 27.29 -21.25 -6.13
N LEU A 20 26.53 -21.38 -5.04
CA LEU A 20 26.32 -20.27 -4.09
C LEU A 20 27.58 -20.01 -3.24
N ALA A 21 27.89 -18.77 -2.91
CA ALA A 21 28.95 -18.44 -1.94
C ALA A 21 28.36 -18.35 -0.51
N PRO A 22 29.16 -18.48 0.56
CA PRO A 22 28.68 -18.17 1.92
C PRO A 22 28.14 -16.73 2.04
N SER A 23 28.72 -15.80 1.27
CA SER A 23 28.29 -14.41 1.17
C SER A 23 27.05 -14.21 0.29
N SER A 24 26.57 -15.24 -0.42
CA SER A 24 25.34 -15.13 -1.22
C SER A 24 24.16 -14.82 -0.32
N THR A 25 23.30 -13.94 -0.80
CA THR A 25 22.11 -13.48 -0.11
C THR A 25 20.90 -14.36 -0.42
N ILE A 26 19.84 -14.22 0.38
CA ILE A 26 18.55 -14.84 0.04
C ILE A 26 17.98 -14.29 -1.26
N SER A 27 18.30 -13.05 -1.64
CA SER A 27 17.98 -12.53 -2.98
C SER A 27 18.63 -13.35 -4.09
N ASP A 28 19.91 -13.72 -3.94
CA ASP A 28 20.62 -14.56 -4.92
C ASP A 28 20.00 -15.96 -5.00
N VAL A 29 19.67 -16.55 -3.86
CA VAL A 29 18.94 -17.85 -3.79
C VAL A 29 17.61 -17.78 -4.54
N LYS A 30 16.86 -16.67 -4.41
CA LYS A 30 15.60 -16.47 -5.14
C LYS A 30 15.82 -16.39 -6.64
N THR A 31 16.86 -15.69 -7.08
CA THR A 31 17.22 -15.58 -8.51
C THR A 31 17.55 -16.94 -9.08
N GLU A 32 18.45 -17.69 -8.45
CA GLU A 32 18.84 -19.05 -8.87
C GLU A 32 17.65 -20.02 -8.89
N TYR A 33 16.78 -19.94 -7.89
CA TYR A 33 15.56 -20.76 -7.87
C TYR A 33 14.60 -20.38 -9.00
N HIS A 34 14.50 -19.10 -9.35
CA HIS A 34 13.65 -18.62 -10.44
C HIS A 34 14.12 -19.11 -11.81
N GLU A 35 15.43 -19.20 -12.04
CA GLU A 35 15.98 -19.77 -13.28
C GLU A 35 15.54 -21.22 -13.50
N LYS A 36 15.50 -22.01 -12.43
CA LYS A 36 15.00 -23.40 -12.47
C LYS A 36 13.48 -23.50 -12.51
N PHE A 37 12.78 -22.56 -11.88
CA PHE A 37 11.32 -22.53 -11.78
C PHE A 37 10.75 -21.17 -12.22
N PRO A 38 10.62 -20.90 -13.53
CA PRO A 38 10.22 -19.58 -14.04
C PRO A 38 8.87 -19.05 -13.58
N LYS A 39 7.95 -19.91 -13.12
CA LYS A 39 6.64 -19.47 -12.57
C LYS A 39 6.74 -18.88 -11.15
N SER A 40 7.86 -19.11 -10.47
CA SER A 40 8.14 -18.69 -9.10
C SER A 40 9.08 -17.48 -9.13
N TYR A 41 8.62 -16.32 -9.62
CA TYR A 41 9.43 -15.10 -9.60
C TYR A 41 9.77 -14.67 -8.17
N PRO A 42 10.87 -13.92 -7.94
CA PRO A 42 11.45 -13.70 -6.61
C PRO A 42 10.47 -13.24 -5.51
N ASP A 43 9.56 -12.31 -5.81
CA ASP A 43 8.59 -11.81 -4.83
C ASP A 43 7.58 -12.87 -4.35
N ARG A 44 7.29 -13.88 -5.18
CA ARG A 44 6.41 -15.01 -4.84
C ARG A 44 7.08 -16.00 -3.88
N GLN A 45 8.41 -15.94 -3.76
CA GLN A 45 9.20 -16.91 -3.02
C GLN A 45 9.37 -16.49 -1.55
N SER A 46 9.14 -17.43 -0.63
CA SER A 46 9.45 -17.29 0.78
C SER A 46 10.35 -18.43 1.23
N PHE A 47 11.61 -18.12 1.54
CA PHE A 47 12.55 -19.08 2.14
C PHE A 47 12.59 -18.96 3.66
N ARG A 48 12.83 -20.08 4.33
CA ARG A 48 12.80 -20.24 5.78
C ARG A 48 13.83 -21.27 6.22
N LEU A 49 14.39 -21.12 7.42
CA LEU A 49 15.26 -22.14 8.03
C LEU A 49 14.48 -23.35 8.55
N GLU A 50 13.21 -23.15 8.89
CA GLU A 50 12.33 -24.20 9.38
C GLU A 50 10.98 -24.17 8.65
N PRO A 51 10.26 -25.30 8.52
CA PRO A 51 8.95 -25.37 7.87
C PRO A 51 7.94 -24.32 8.35
N ARG A 52 7.91 -24.09 9.67
CA ARG A 52 7.03 -23.12 10.34
C ARG A 52 7.75 -21.86 10.82
N GLY A 53 9.01 -21.69 10.41
CA GLY A 53 9.82 -20.53 10.76
C GLY A 53 9.36 -19.24 10.09
N LYS A 54 10.01 -18.14 10.48
CA LYS A 54 9.84 -16.83 9.85
C LYS A 54 10.47 -16.85 8.45
N SER A 55 9.95 -16.00 7.58
CA SER A 55 10.55 -15.75 6.28
C SER A 55 11.84 -14.97 6.45
N LEU A 56 12.88 -15.41 5.74
CA LEU A 56 14.19 -14.77 5.72
C LEU A 56 14.13 -13.45 4.95
N LYS A 57 14.99 -12.50 5.32
CA LYS A 57 15.10 -11.23 4.59
C LYS A 57 15.98 -11.45 3.37
N ASP A 58 15.72 -10.67 2.32
CA ASP A 58 16.47 -10.77 1.06
C ASP A 58 17.96 -10.49 1.26
N ASP A 59 18.30 -9.60 2.19
CA ASP A 59 19.66 -9.14 2.46
C ASP A 59 20.44 -10.05 3.44
N ASP A 60 19.77 -11.04 4.06
CA ASP A 60 20.43 -12.01 4.93
C ASP A 60 21.36 -12.90 4.06
N THR A 61 22.59 -13.13 4.51
CA THR A 61 23.55 -14.01 3.82
C THR A 61 23.46 -15.43 4.34
N LEU A 62 23.83 -16.42 3.51
CA LEU A 62 23.86 -17.82 3.93
C LEU A 62 24.76 -18.05 5.16
N GLU A 63 25.89 -17.36 5.22
CA GLU A 63 26.81 -17.37 6.36
C GLU A 63 26.16 -16.81 7.64
N SER A 64 25.49 -15.65 7.56
CA SER A 64 24.80 -15.06 8.72
C SER A 64 23.65 -15.92 9.26
N LEU A 65 23.13 -16.81 8.42
CA LEU A 65 22.07 -17.75 8.73
C LEU A 65 22.60 -19.14 9.12
N GLU A 66 23.92 -19.31 9.20
CA GLU A 66 24.61 -20.56 9.51
C GLU A 66 24.25 -21.71 8.55
N VAL A 67 23.86 -21.36 7.31
CA VAL A 67 23.57 -22.33 6.25
C VAL A 67 24.88 -22.80 5.66
N ASN A 68 25.35 -23.97 6.10
CA ASN A 68 26.59 -24.61 5.66
C ASN A 68 26.41 -25.46 4.38
N LYS A 69 27.50 -26.05 3.85
CA LYS A 69 27.45 -26.92 2.66
C LYS A 69 26.50 -28.10 2.91
N GLY A 70 25.51 -28.28 2.02
CA GLY A 70 24.42 -29.25 2.21
C GLY A 70 23.31 -28.76 3.15
N GLY A 71 23.33 -27.47 3.50
CA GLY A 71 22.31 -26.82 4.30
C GLY A 71 20.95 -26.82 3.60
N LYS A 72 19.89 -26.68 4.40
CA LYS A 72 18.50 -26.83 3.95
C LYS A 72 17.75 -25.52 4.09
N LEU A 73 17.03 -25.13 3.05
CA LEU A 73 16.06 -24.04 3.09
C LEU A 73 14.68 -24.56 2.70
N TYR A 74 13.65 -24.08 3.39
CA TYR A 74 12.26 -24.44 3.13
C TYR A 74 11.61 -23.37 2.26
N TYR A 75 11.21 -23.77 1.06
CA TYR A 75 10.48 -22.94 0.12
C TYR A 75 8.98 -22.98 0.41
N LYS A 76 8.38 -21.79 0.44
CA LYS A 76 6.94 -21.58 0.44
C LYS A 76 6.57 -20.63 -0.69
N ASP A 77 5.62 -21.08 -1.51
CA ASP A 77 4.96 -20.24 -2.49
C ASP A 77 3.93 -19.31 -1.78
N LEU A 78 4.08 -17.99 -1.97
CA LEU A 78 3.15 -16.97 -1.46
C LEU A 78 1.95 -16.71 -2.39
N GLY A 79 1.96 -17.28 -3.60
CA GLY A 79 1.03 -16.96 -4.68
C GLY A 79 1.38 -15.65 -5.39
N PRO A 80 0.56 -15.22 -6.37
CA PRO A 80 0.78 -13.97 -7.08
C PRO A 80 0.89 -12.77 -6.12
N GLN A 81 1.97 -12.02 -6.25
CA GLN A 81 2.24 -10.81 -5.49
C GLN A 81 2.11 -9.56 -6.37
N ILE A 82 1.85 -8.43 -5.74
CA ILE A 82 1.79 -7.11 -6.35
C ILE A 82 2.52 -6.09 -5.48
N SER A 83 3.20 -5.12 -6.10
CA SER A 83 3.94 -4.09 -5.36
C SER A 83 3.01 -3.23 -4.50
N TRP A 84 3.48 -2.82 -3.31
CA TRP A 84 2.71 -1.92 -2.45
C TRP A 84 2.42 -0.58 -3.11
N THR A 85 3.36 -0.04 -3.89
CA THR A 85 3.15 1.18 -4.66
C THR A 85 1.97 1.03 -5.60
N THR A 86 1.92 -0.03 -6.41
CA THR A 86 0.80 -0.28 -7.32
C THR A 86 -0.52 -0.47 -6.56
N VAL A 87 -0.49 -1.17 -5.42
CA VAL A 87 -1.69 -1.35 -4.59
C VAL A 87 -2.24 -0.02 -4.14
N PHE A 88 -1.44 0.83 -3.51
CA PHE A 88 -1.91 2.11 -2.99
C PHE A 88 -2.36 3.04 -4.12
N LEU A 89 -1.71 3.01 -5.28
CA LEU A 89 -2.16 3.76 -6.45
C LEU A 89 -3.56 3.34 -6.89
N VAL A 90 -3.82 2.03 -7.03
CA VAL A 90 -5.15 1.53 -7.44
C VAL A 90 -6.19 1.76 -6.34
N GLU A 91 -5.82 1.51 -5.09
CA GLU A 91 -6.66 1.68 -3.90
C GLU A 91 -7.14 3.14 -3.77
N TYR A 92 -6.26 4.12 -3.98
CA TYR A 92 -6.56 5.55 -3.82
C TYR A 92 -7.08 6.22 -5.10
N ALA A 93 -6.74 5.72 -6.29
CA ALA A 93 -7.30 6.23 -7.54
C ALA A 93 -8.81 5.98 -7.64
N GLY A 94 -9.28 4.84 -7.13
CA GLY A 94 -10.70 4.50 -7.13
C GLY A 94 -11.60 5.53 -6.50
N PRO A 95 -11.46 5.80 -5.18
CA PRO A 95 -12.25 6.81 -4.47
C PRO A 95 -12.27 8.16 -5.17
N LEU A 96 -11.14 8.58 -5.75
CA LEU A 96 -11.06 9.81 -6.53
C LEU A 96 -11.94 9.72 -7.79
N LEU A 97 -11.75 8.68 -8.60
CA LEU A 97 -12.47 8.50 -9.86
C LEU A 97 -13.97 8.33 -9.65
N VAL A 98 -14.38 7.46 -8.72
CA VAL A 98 -15.80 7.18 -8.46
C VAL A 98 -16.50 8.40 -7.87
N TYR A 99 -15.88 9.12 -6.93
CA TYR A 99 -16.48 10.34 -6.38
C TYR A 99 -16.65 11.41 -7.45
N MET A 100 -15.61 11.65 -8.27
CA MET A 100 -15.67 12.64 -9.34
C MET A 100 -16.66 12.26 -10.44
N LEU A 101 -16.86 10.97 -10.71
CA LEU A 101 -17.92 10.53 -11.61
C LEU A 101 -19.31 10.90 -11.06
N LEU A 102 -19.57 10.64 -9.78
CA LEU A 102 -20.83 10.97 -9.12
C LEU A 102 -21.09 12.49 -9.12
N TYR A 103 -20.05 13.29 -8.94
CA TYR A 103 -20.12 14.75 -8.93
C TYR A 103 -20.26 15.37 -10.33
N ILE A 104 -19.51 14.89 -11.34
CA ILE A 104 -19.51 15.48 -12.70
C ILE A 104 -20.66 14.95 -13.57
N ARG A 105 -21.18 13.75 -13.30
CA ARG A 105 -22.19 13.09 -14.12
C ARG A 105 -23.52 12.85 -13.39
N PRO A 106 -24.15 13.89 -12.80
CA PRO A 106 -25.38 13.71 -12.04
C PRO A 106 -26.53 13.13 -12.87
N ALA A 107 -26.64 13.48 -14.16
CA ALA A 107 -27.68 12.94 -15.05
C ALA A 107 -27.63 11.41 -15.20
N ILE A 108 -26.42 10.84 -15.22
CA ILE A 108 -26.22 9.39 -15.41
C ILE A 108 -26.52 8.64 -14.12
N VAL A 109 -26.21 9.26 -12.97
CA VAL A 109 -26.22 8.61 -11.66
C VAL A 109 -27.54 8.80 -10.92
N TYR A 110 -28.11 10.00 -10.97
CA TYR A 110 -29.30 10.39 -10.20
C TYR A 110 -30.53 10.68 -11.09
N GLY A 111 -30.40 10.49 -12.41
CA GLY A 111 -31.46 10.66 -13.40
C GLY A 111 -31.38 11.98 -14.18
N PRO A 112 -32.04 12.08 -15.36
CA PRO A 112 -31.83 13.19 -16.30
C PRO A 112 -32.02 14.59 -15.71
N GLU A 113 -32.99 14.75 -14.82
CA GLU A 113 -33.31 16.02 -14.15
C GLU A 113 -32.30 16.43 -13.08
N ALA A 114 -31.41 15.53 -12.65
CA ALA A 114 -30.41 15.83 -11.65
C ALA A 114 -29.42 16.90 -12.11
N ALA A 115 -29.08 16.91 -13.40
CA ALA A 115 -28.12 17.86 -13.96
C ALA A 115 -28.66 19.30 -14.05
N SER A 116 -29.98 19.50 -13.98
CA SER A 116 -30.58 20.84 -13.96
C SER A 116 -30.71 21.41 -12.55
N LYS A 117 -30.49 20.61 -11.51
CA LYS A 117 -30.51 21.07 -10.12
C LYS A 117 -29.14 21.66 -9.73
N PRO A 118 -29.11 22.86 -9.13
CA PRO A 118 -27.85 23.45 -8.69
C PRO A 118 -27.28 22.68 -7.50
N TYR A 119 -25.95 22.56 -7.44
CA TYR A 119 -25.27 22.10 -6.25
C TYR A 119 -25.26 23.19 -5.17
N ALA A 120 -25.40 22.79 -3.91
CA ALA A 120 -25.08 23.67 -2.79
C ALA A 120 -23.56 23.93 -2.76
N THR A 121 -23.13 25.13 -2.37
CA THR A 121 -21.71 25.51 -2.32
C THR A 121 -20.84 24.52 -1.54
N VAL A 122 -21.36 23.97 -0.44
CA VAL A 122 -20.68 22.96 0.38
C VAL A 122 -20.34 21.67 -0.40
N VAL A 123 -21.11 21.31 -1.42
CA VAL A 123 -20.84 20.14 -2.27
C VAL A 123 -19.58 20.39 -3.11
N HIS A 124 -19.41 21.60 -3.64
CA HIS A 124 -18.18 21.98 -4.35
C HIS A 124 -16.95 21.95 -3.43
N ILE A 125 -17.10 22.44 -2.19
CA ILE A 125 -16.05 22.38 -1.18
C ILE A 125 -15.71 20.92 -0.85
N ALA A 126 -16.71 20.07 -0.63
CA ALA A 126 -16.51 18.65 -0.35
C ALA A 126 -15.81 17.92 -1.50
N ALA A 127 -16.20 18.21 -2.75
CA ALA A 127 -15.55 17.65 -3.93
C ALA A 127 -14.08 18.08 -4.05
N ALA A 128 -13.79 19.35 -3.76
CA ALA A 128 -12.43 19.87 -3.73
C ALA A 128 -11.58 19.22 -2.62
N CYS A 129 -12.12 19.11 -1.40
CA CYS A 129 -11.44 18.45 -0.28
C CYS A 129 -11.18 16.96 -0.56
N TRP A 130 -12.19 16.23 -1.04
CA TRP A 130 -12.07 14.82 -1.39
C TRP A 130 -11.02 14.59 -2.47
N SER A 131 -11.09 15.39 -3.53
CA SER A 131 -10.14 15.30 -4.65
C SER A 131 -8.73 15.65 -4.21
N GLY A 132 -8.58 16.73 -3.45
CA GLY A 132 -7.30 17.16 -2.88
C GLY A 132 -6.68 16.08 -2.00
N HIS A 133 -7.47 15.48 -1.09
CA HIS A 133 -7.01 14.40 -0.22
C HIS A 133 -6.48 13.21 -1.03
N TYR A 134 -7.28 12.64 -1.94
CA TYR A 134 -6.86 11.46 -2.69
C TYR A 134 -5.77 11.75 -3.72
N ALA A 135 -5.75 12.94 -4.34
CA ALA A 135 -4.63 13.36 -5.18
C ALA A 135 -3.33 13.46 -4.37
N LYS A 136 -3.38 14.06 -3.19
CA LYS A 136 -2.26 14.11 -2.26
C LYS A 136 -1.82 12.71 -1.84
N ARG A 137 -2.72 11.78 -1.55
CA ARG A 137 -2.40 10.37 -1.23
C ARG A 137 -1.70 9.65 -2.39
N LEU A 138 -2.14 9.88 -3.63
CA LEU A 138 -1.47 9.35 -4.83
C LEU A 138 -0.06 9.92 -4.99
N LEU A 139 0.10 11.24 -4.85
CA LEU A 139 1.42 11.89 -4.93
C LEU A 139 2.35 11.42 -3.82
N GLU A 140 1.86 11.31 -2.59
CA GLU A 140 2.65 10.77 -1.48
C GLU A 140 3.07 9.32 -1.71
N THR A 141 2.21 8.49 -2.31
CA THR A 141 2.55 7.10 -2.67
C THR A 141 3.73 7.05 -3.64
N LEU A 142 3.79 7.99 -4.59
CA LEU A 142 4.85 8.05 -5.60
C LEU A 142 6.15 8.68 -5.07
N PHE A 143 6.03 9.76 -4.29
CA PHE A 143 7.16 10.65 -4.01
C PHE A 143 7.58 10.71 -2.53
N VAL A 144 6.74 10.25 -1.61
CA VAL A 144 7.00 10.35 -0.16
C VAL A 144 7.18 8.97 0.47
N HIS A 145 6.31 8.01 0.17
CA HIS A 145 6.29 6.73 0.86
C HIS A 145 7.49 5.84 0.51
N ARG A 146 8.10 5.25 1.55
CA ARG A 146 9.15 4.23 1.44
C ARG A 146 8.65 2.93 2.06
N PHE A 147 8.29 1.93 1.24
CA PHE A 147 7.70 0.67 1.72
C PHE A 147 8.78 -0.31 2.21
N SER A 148 8.58 -0.89 3.40
CA SER A 148 9.53 -1.85 3.99
C SER A 148 9.41 -3.28 3.44
N LYS A 149 8.22 -3.64 2.95
CA LYS A 149 7.99 -4.86 2.17
C LYS A 149 7.78 -4.43 0.73
N ALA A 150 8.33 -5.17 -0.23
CA ALA A 150 8.17 -4.85 -1.63
C ALA A 150 6.73 -5.11 -2.11
N THR A 151 6.11 -6.20 -1.65
CA THR A 151 4.84 -6.69 -2.21
C THR A 151 3.84 -7.21 -1.16
N MET A 152 2.63 -7.51 -1.64
CA MET A 152 1.55 -8.19 -0.92
C MET A 152 0.79 -9.18 -1.82
N PRO A 153 0.00 -10.11 -1.26
CA PRO A 153 -0.81 -11.04 -2.04
C PRO A 153 -1.81 -10.31 -2.94
N PHE A 154 -1.83 -10.65 -4.23
CA PHE A 154 -2.66 -10.00 -5.24
C PHE A 154 -4.16 -10.02 -4.91
N SER A 155 -4.67 -11.11 -4.32
CA SER A 155 -6.08 -11.22 -3.94
C SER A 155 -6.53 -10.18 -2.92
N ASN A 156 -5.61 -9.66 -2.10
CA ASN A 156 -5.93 -8.61 -1.13
C ASN A 156 -6.15 -7.24 -1.79
N LEU A 157 -5.65 -7.02 -3.02
CA LEU A 157 -5.93 -5.80 -3.78
C LEU A 157 -7.43 -5.56 -3.93
N PHE A 158 -8.19 -6.61 -4.25
CA PHE A 158 -9.65 -6.50 -4.44
C PHE A 158 -10.38 -6.20 -3.14
N LYS A 159 -9.93 -6.77 -2.02
CA LYS A 159 -10.52 -6.50 -0.70
C LYS A 159 -10.31 -5.04 -0.29
N ASN A 160 -9.07 -4.57 -0.41
CA ASN A 160 -8.72 -3.19 -0.10
C ASN A 160 -9.44 -2.23 -1.03
N SER A 161 -9.38 -2.47 -2.34
CA SER A 161 -10.03 -1.60 -3.33
C SER A 161 -11.54 -1.60 -3.15
N GLY A 162 -12.17 -2.76 -2.90
CA GLY A 162 -13.60 -2.84 -2.63
C GLY A 162 -14.01 -1.98 -1.42
N TYR A 163 -13.22 -1.98 -0.35
CA TYR A 163 -13.44 -1.09 0.79
C TYR A 163 -13.36 0.38 0.39
N TYR A 164 -12.22 0.82 -0.16
CA TYR A 164 -12.01 2.24 -0.47
C TYR A 164 -12.99 2.76 -1.54
N TRP A 165 -13.12 2.03 -2.64
CA TRP A 165 -13.97 2.42 -3.76
C TRP A 165 -15.44 2.40 -3.34
N GLY A 166 -15.86 1.38 -2.58
CA GLY A 166 -17.22 1.27 -2.04
C GLY A 166 -17.58 2.44 -1.12
N TYR A 167 -16.69 2.81 -0.20
CA TYR A 167 -16.89 3.99 0.63
C TYR A 167 -16.84 5.30 -0.17
N GLY A 168 -16.01 5.38 -1.22
CA GLY A 168 -16.01 6.51 -2.13
C GLY A 168 -17.33 6.69 -2.87
N VAL A 169 -17.95 5.58 -3.29
CA VAL A 169 -19.30 5.60 -3.85
C VAL A 169 -20.31 5.99 -2.79
N LEU A 170 -20.27 5.40 -1.60
CA LEU A 170 -21.22 5.68 -0.52
C LEU A 170 -21.24 7.17 -0.15
N VAL A 171 -20.07 7.75 0.15
CA VAL A 171 -19.95 9.15 0.53
C VAL A 171 -20.29 10.06 -0.65
N GLY A 172 -19.72 9.79 -1.83
CA GLY A 172 -19.97 10.58 -3.03
C GLY A 172 -21.43 10.56 -3.45
N TYR A 173 -22.14 9.45 -3.27
CA TYR A 173 -23.53 9.31 -3.66
C TYR A 173 -24.41 10.28 -2.87
N PHE A 174 -24.30 10.29 -1.54
CA PHE A 174 -25.13 11.13 -0.68
C PHE A 174 -24.73 12.61 -0.73
N VAL A 175 -23.43 12.92 -0.73
CA VAL A 175 -22.96 14.30 -0.74
C VAL A 175 -23.31 15.01 -2.05
N ASN A 176 -23.20 14.31 -3.17
CA ASN A 176 -23.49 14.88 -4.50
C ASN A 176 -24.95 14.61 -4.94
N HIS A 177 -25.82 14.10 -4.07
CA HIS A 177 -27.20 13.81 -4.44
C HIS A 177 -27.99 15.12 -4.69
N PRO A 178 -28.88 15.19 -5.69
CA PRO A 178 -29.71 16.38 -5.95
C PRO A 178 -30.75 16.72 -4.87
N LEU A 179 -30.84 15.90 -3.83
CA LEU A 179 -31.69 16.10 -2.65
C LEU A 179 -30.86 16.40 -1.40
N TYR A 180 -29.56 16.64 -1.58
CA TYR A 180 -28.67 17.02 -0.49
C TYR A 180 -29.17 18.32 0.16
N THR A 181 -29.25 18.32 1.48
CA THR A 181 -29.61 19.48 2.28
C THR A 181 -28.37 20.07 2.94
N ALA A 182 -28.28 21.40 2.93
CA ALA A 182 -27.17 22.10 3.57
C ALA A 182 -27.13 21.82 5.09
N PRO A 183 -25.95 21.89 5.72
CA PRO A 183 -25.81 21.65 7.15
C PRO A 183 -26.68 22.60 8.00
N MET A 184 -27.21 22.09 9.11
CA MET A 184 -28.13 22.83 10.00
C MET A 184 -27.56 24.16 10.50
N TYR A 185 -26.25 24.23 10.75
CA TYR A 185 -25.58 25.44 11.25
C TYR A 185 -24.94 26.29 10.14
N GLY A 186 -25.28 26.01 8.87
CA GLY A 186 -24.87 26.80 7.71
C GLY A 186 -23.36 26.96 7.54
N ASP A 187 -22.96 28.11 7.03
CA ASP A 187 -21.59 28.43 6.63
C ASP A 187 -20.57 28.32 7.77
N ALA A 188 -20.97 28.68 9.00
CA ALA A 188 -20.09 28.57 10.16
C ALA A 188 -19.62 27.12 10.38
N GLN A 189 -20.53 26.14 10.27
CA GLN A 189 -20.19 24.72 10.36
C GLN A 189 -19.35 24.26 9.17
N VAL A 190 -19.68 24.72 7.96
CA VAL A 190 -18.93 24.36 6.74
C VAL A 190 -17.49 24.84 6.81
N TYR A 191 -17.26 26.12 7.12
CA TYR A 191 -15.92 26.70 7.14
C TYR A 191 -15.09 26.24 8.35
N THR A 192 -15.74 25.97 9.49
CA THR A 192 -15.07 25.32 10.63
C THR A 192 -14.59 23.92 10.24
N GLY A 193 -15.44 23.13 9.59
CA GLY A 193 -15.09 21.81 9.08
C GLY A 193 -13.96 21.86 8.05
N LEU A 194 -13.98 22.85 7.14
CA LEU A 194 -12.92 23.06 6.16
C LEU A 194 -11.59 23.43 6.83
N ALA A 195 -11.59 24.34 7.80
CA ALA A 195 -10.38 24.72 8.54
C ALA A 195 -9.78 23.52 9.27
N MET A 196 -10.63 22.71 9.93
CA MET A 196 -10.20 21.46 10.57
C MET A 196 -9.64 20.47 9.55
N PHE A 197 -10.30 20.29 8.40
CA PHE A 197 -9.83 19.41 7.33
C PHE A 197 -8.43 19.83 6.86
N LEU A 198 -8.22 21.11 6.53
CA LEU A 198 -6.93 21.61 6.05
C LEU A 198 -5.80 21.45 7.08
N PHE A 199 -6.09 21.74 8.36
CA PHE A 199 -5.12 21.55 9.44
C PHE A 199 -4.71 20.07 9.59
N ASN A 200 -5.69 19.16 9.57
CA ASN A 200 -5.44 17.72 9.67
C ASN A 200 -4.74 17.17 8.42
N GLU A 201 -5.09 17.65 7.23
CA GLU A 201 -4.46 17.23 5.97
C GLU A 201 -2.97 17.61 5.95
N TYR A 202 -2.65 18.84 6.40
CA TYR A 202 -1.28 19.29 6.57
C TYR A 202 -0.52 18.46 7.61
N GLY A 203 -1.11 18.26 8.81
CA GLY A 203 -0.50 17.46 9.85
C GLY A 203 -0.22 16.02 9.38
N ASN A 204 -1.17 15.43 8.68
CA ASN A 204 -1.04 14.10 8.10
C ASN A 204 0.12 14.03 7.08
N PHE A 205 0.27 15.03 6.21
CA PHE A 205 1.42 15.13 5.29
C PHE A 205 2.75 15.20 6.05
N VAL A 206 2.85 16.05 7.07
CA VAL A 206 4.07 16.20 7.88
C VAL A 206 4.48 14.87 8.51
N ILE A 207 3.52 14.11 9.06
CA ILE A 207 3.80 12.80 9.66
C ILE A 207 4.29 11.80 8.61
N HIS A 208 3.76 11.82 7.38
CA HIS A 208 4.29 10.95 6.33
C HIS A 208 5.72 11.32 5.92
N CYS A 209 6.06 12.60 5.89
CA CYS A 209 7.44 13.04 5.69
C CYS A 209 8.35 12.56 6.83
N ALA A 210 7.92 12.70 8.08
CA ALA A 210 8.67 12.19 9.23
C ALA A 210 8.89 10.67 9.13
N PHE A 211 7.86 9.90 8.77
CA PHE A 211 7.97 8.45 8.58
C PHE A 211 8.85 8.04 7.39
N ARG A 212 8.88 8.84 6.32
CA ARG A 212 9.84 8.66 5.23
C ARG A 212 11.26 8.84 5.75
N ASP A 213 11.51 9.86 6.57
CA ASP A 213 12.85 10.22 7.02
C ASP A 213 13.42 9.23 8.04
N LEU A 214 12.56 8.49 8.75
CA LEU A 214 12.96 7.33 9.56
C LEU A 214 13.59 6.20 8.73
N ARG A 215 13.42 6.20 7.42
CA ARG A 215 13.94 5.18 6.49
C ARG A 215 14.84 5.85 5.46
N PRO A 216 16.18 5.91 5.65
CA PRO A 216 17.09 6.44 4.63
C PRO A 216 16.82 5.83 3.24
N ALA A 217 17.09 6.59 2.18
CA ALA A 217 16.88 6.08 0.82
C ALA A 217 17.67 4.78 0.60
N GLY A 218 17.00 3.76 0.07
CA GLY A 218 17.59 2.43 -0.12
C GLY A 218 17.60 1.52 1.12
N SER A 219 17.17 2.00 2.29
CA SER A 219 17.11 1.21 3.51
C SER A 219 15.71 0.63 3.77
N LYS A 220 15.67 -0.63 4.26
CA LYS A 220 14.47 -1.30 4.80
C LYS A 220 14.40 -1.24 6.33
N GLU A 221 15.29 -0.49 6.97
CA GLU A 221 15.37 -0.36 8.44
C GLU A 221 14.07 0.22 9.03
N ARG A 222 13.74 -0.21 10.25
CA ARG A 222 12.58 0.28 11.00
C ARG A 222 13.06 0.94 12.27
N LYS A 223 12.93 2.26 12.33
CA LYS A 223 13.23 3.06 13.53
C LYS A 223 11.95 3.38 14.28
N ILE A 224 12.07 3.50 15.59
CA ILE A 224 10.97 3.98 16.45
C ILE A 224 10.80 5.49 16.16
N PRO A 225 9.57 5.97 15.91
CA PRO A 225 9.32 7.39 15.70
C PRO A 225 9.54 8.15 17.02
N TYR A 226 10.27 9.26 16.93
CA TYR A 226 10.43 10.23 18.02
C TYR A 226 10.04 11.63 17.53
N PRO A 227 9.67 12.54 18.44
CA PRO A 227 9.41 13.93 18.11
C PRO A 227 10.55 14.59 17.32
N THR A 228 10.21 15.41 16.34
CA THR A 228 11.18 16.20 15.57
C THR A 228 11.09 17.68 15.94
N SER A 229 11.92 18.52 15.33
CA SER A 229 11.83 19.98 15.49
C SER A 229 10.54 20.58 14.90
N HIS A 230 9.81 19.84 14.05
CA HIS A 230 8.58 20.32 13.45
C HIS A 230 7.42 20.30 14.47
N PRO A 231 6.67 21.41 14.69
CA PRO A 231 5.63 21.52 15.72
C PRO A 231 4.57 20.41 15.66
N MET A 232 4.13 20.04 14.45
CA MET A 232 3.15 18.95 14.23
C MET A 232 3.63 17.55 14.65
N THR A 233 4.88 17.41 15.11
CA THR A 233 5.47 16.14 15.54
C THR A 233 5.89 16.14 17.01
N GLN A 234 5.61 17.22 17.76
CA GLN A 234 6.13 17.44 19.12
C GLN A 234 5.23 16.92 20.25
N PHE A 235 4.09 16.32 19.93
CA PHE A 235 3.10 15.84 20.90
C PHE A 235 3.32 14.39 21.32
#